data_AF-A0A8B3L0F6-F1
#
_entry.id   AF-A0A8B3L0F6-F1
#
_cell.length_a   1.000
_cell.length_b   1.000
_cell.length_c   1.000
_cell.angle_alpha   90.00
_cell.angle_beta   90.00
_cell.angle_gamma   90.00
#
_symmetry.space_group_name_H-M   'P 1'
#
loop_
_entity.id
_entity.type
_entity.pdbx_description
1 polymer ?
#
loop_
_entity_poly.entity_id
_entity_poly.type
_entity_poly.pdbx_seq_one_letter_code
_entity_poly.pdbx_strand_id
1 'polypeptide(L)' 'MAKRYALRMDKQNSWTVVDIFTGQPAEFEKKVMIGIKTRRAEKVVGELNIQDAKRREEAGWES' A
#
# COMPACT_ATOMS: atom_id res chain seq x y z
N MET A 1 0.38 -10.94 -10.55
CA MET A 1 0.11 -9.48 -10.52
C MET A 1 1.23 -8.75 -9.80
N ALA A 2 1.73 -7.64 -10.35
CA ALA A 2 2.70 -6.79 -9.67
C ALA A 2 2.02 -6.01 -8.53
N LYS A 3 2.67 -5.94 -7.36
CA LYS A 3 2.20 -5.19 -6.18
C LYS A 3 2.30 -3.69 -6.45
N ARG A 4 1.23 -2.94 -6.19
CA ARG A 4 1.20 -1.47 -6.33
C ARG A 4 1.77 -0.75 -5.12
N TYR A 5 1.64 -1.33 -3.94
CA TYR A 5 2.05 -0.70 -2.69
C TYR A 5 3.26 -1.39 -2.09
N ALA A 6 4.21 -0.60 -1.61
CA ALA A 6 5.45 -1.06 -1.00
C ALA A 6 5.75 -0.34 0.32
N LEU A 7 6.65 -0.91 1.12
CA LEU A 7 7.16 -0.27 2.33
C LEU A 7 8.46 0.46 2.04
N ARG A 8 8.54 1.71 2.49
CA ARG A 8 9.78 2.50 2.52
C ARG A 8 10.14 2.80 3.96
N MET A 9 11.37 2.49 4.37
CA MET A 9 11.86 2.81 5.70
C MET A 9 12.27 4.29 5.74
N ASP A 10 11.70 5.06 6.67
CA ASP A 10 12.09 6.47 6.84
C ASP A 10 13.16 6.59 7.94
N LYS A 11 12.96 5.89 9.06
CA LYS A 11 13.87 5.81 10.22
C LYS A 11 13.78 4.42 10.85
N GLN A 12 14.64 4.12 11.82
CA GLN A 12 14.61 2.86 12.55
C GLN A 12 13.20 2.58 13.11
N ASN A 13 12.59 1.48 12.69
CA ASN A 13 11.23 1.05 13.08
C ASN A 13 10.08 2.00 12.67
N SER A 14 10.31 2.87 11.68
CA SER A 14 9.33 3.82 11.15
C SER A 14 9.25 3.71 9.63
N TRP A 15 8.05 3.44 9.13
CA TRP A 15 7.80 3.08 7.74
C TRP A 15 6.73 3.97 7.11
N THR A 16 6.89 4.24 5.82
CA THR A 16 5.87 4.81 4.95
C THR A 16 5.39 3.73 3.98
N VAL A 17 4.07 3.61 3.81
CA VAL A 17 3.49 2.83 2.71
C VAL A 17 3.43 3.74 1.49
N VAL A 18 4.06 3.34 0.39
CA VAL A 18 4.15 4.14 -0.84
C VAL A 18 3.44 3.43 -1.99
N ASP A 19 2.78 4.20 -2.85
CA ASP A 19 2.37 3.75 -4.18
C ASP A 19 3.60 3.79 -5.11
N ILE A 20 3.97 2.65 -5.69
CA ILE A 20 5.17 2.55 -6.51
C ILE A 20 5.07 3.32 -7.82
N PHE A 21 3.86 3.59 -8.32
CA PHE A 21 3.66 4.28 -9.60
C PHE A 21 3.74 5.79 -9.44
N THR A 22 3.24 6.33 -8.33
CA THR A 22 3.24 7.77 -8.08
C THR A 22 4.40 8.22 -7.17
N GLY A 23 5.01 7.28 -6.44
CA GLY A 23 5.98 7.57 -5.39
C GLY A 23 5.37 8.24 -4.15
N GLN A 24 4.05 8.45 -4.13
CA GLN A 24 3.37 9.16 -3.06
C GLN A 24 3.02 8.22 -1.89
N PRO A 25 2.97 8.75 -0.66
CA PRO A 25 2.44 8.01 0.47
C PRO A 25 0.99 7.58 0.23
N ALA A 26 0.69 6.33 0.55
CA ALA A 26 -0.66 5.80 0.43
C ALA A 26 -1.57 6.36 1.52
N GLU A 27 -2.84 6.54 1.17
CA GLU A 27 -3.90 6.82 2.12
C GLU A 27 -4.62 5.52 2.50
N PHE A 28 -4.88 5.34 3.79
CA PHE A 28 -5.61 4.19 4.32
C PHE A 28 -6.46 4.62 5.53
N GLU A 29 -7.74 4.24 5.57
CA GLU A 29 -8.68 4.69 6.62
C GLU A 29 -8.70 6.22 6.82
N LYS A 30 -8.67 6.99 5.71
CA LYS A 30 -8.63 8.46 5.71
C LYS A 30 -7.38 9.08 6.36
N LYS A 31 -6.28 8.32 6.44
CA LYS A 31 -5.00 8.76 7.01
C LYS A 31 -3.88 8.47 6.05
N VAL A 32 -2.92 9.40 5.98
CA VAL A 32 -1.70 9.21 5.20
C VAL A 32 -0.75 8.27 5.97
N MET A 33 -0.28 7.22 5.32
CA MET A 33 0.48 6.13 5.94
C MET A 33 1.98 6.44 6.00
N ILE A 34 2.35 7.45 6.78
CA ILE A 34 3.73 7.90 7.00
C ILE A 34 4.14 7.64 8.46
N GLY A 35 5.39 7.23 8.66
CA GLY A 35 5.98 7.15 9.99
C GLY A 35 5.37 6.08 10.91
N ILE A 36 4.70 5.08 10.36
CA ILE A 36 3.99 4.04 11.12
C ILE A 36 4.91 2.89 11.51
N LYS A 37 4.54 2.19 12.59
CA LYS A 37 5.32 1.04 13.11
C LYS A 37 5.23 -0.16 12.15
N THR A 38 6.30 -0.97 12.12
CA THR A 38 6.45 -2.16 11.26
C THR A 38 5.18 -3.01 11.15
N ARG A 39 4.63 -3.49 12.28
CA ARG A 39 3.40 -4.33 12.28
C ARG A 39 2.21 -3.66 11.59
N ARG A 40 2.02 -2.35 11.76
CA ARG A 40 0.91 -1.63 11.09
C ARG A 40 1.22 -1.45 9.62
N ALA A 41 2.46 -1.16 9.27
CA ALA A 41 2.91 -1.00 7.88
C ALA A 41 2.70 -2.28 7.06
N GLU A 42 3.12 -3.43 7.60
CA GLU A 42 2.94 -4.76 6.98
C GLU A 42 1.47 -5.10 6.77
N LYS A 43 0.61 -4.81 7.75
CA LYS A 43 -0.83 -5.02 7.61
C LYS A 43 -1.41 -4.16 6.48
N VAL A 44 -1.13 -2.87 6.49
CA VAL A 44 -1.71 -1.91 5.53
C VAL A 44 -1.23 -2.19 4.10
N VAL A 45 0.06 -2.47 3.91
CA VAL A 45 0.59 -2.80 2.56
C VAL A 45 0.00 -4.09 2.01
N GLY A 46 -0.30 -5.07 2.89
CA GLY A 46 -1.01 -6.29 2.51
C GLY A 46 -2.43 -6.02 2.05
N GLU A 47 -3.21 -5.31 2.87
CA GLU A 47 -4.61 -4.98 2.56
C GLU A 47 -4.75 -4.16 1.28
N LEU A 48 -3.91 -3.13 1.09
CA LEU A 48 -3.95 -2.30 -0.12
C LEU A 48 -3.60 -3.09 -1.39
N ASN A 49 -2.63 -4.01 -1.32
CA ASN A 49 -2.29 -4.85 -2.48
C ASN A 49 -3.37 -5.90 -2.78
N ILE A 50 -4.07 -6.42 -1.78
CA ILE A 50 -5.23 -7.31 -1.99
C ILE A 50 -6.37 -6.53 -2.65
N GLN A 51 -6.66 -5.33 -2.18
CA GLN A 51 -7.70 -4.47 -2.78
C GLN A 51 -7.37 -4.09 -4.23
N ASP A 52 -6.11 -3.75 -4.51
CA ASP A 52 -5.64 -3.44 -5.88
C ASP A 52 -5.73 -4.68 -6.80
N ALA A 53 -5.35 -5.86 -6.30
CA ALA A 53 -5.49 -7.11 -7.06
C ALA A 53 -6.96 -7.40 -7.40
N LYS A 54 -7.85 -7.31 -6.41
CA LYS A 54 -9.29 -7.54 -6.61
C LYS A 54 -9.91 -6.56 -7.61
N ARG A 55 -9.57 -5.27 -7.51
CA ARG A 55 -10.03 -4.24 -8.45
C ARG A 55 -9.58 -4.55 -9.89
N ARG A 56 -8.36 -5.05 -10.08
CA ARG A 56 -7.84 -5.41 -11.42
C ARG A 56 -8.49 -6.68 -11.98
N GLU A 57 -8.82 -7.64 -11.12
CA GLU A 57 -9.58 -8.82 -11.52
C GLU A 57 -10.99 -8.42 -11.97
N GLU A 58 -11.69 -7.58 -11.20
CA GLU A 58 -13.03 -7.06 -11.56
C GLU A 58 -12.99 -6.26 -12.88
N ALA A 59 -12.02 -5.35 -13.05
CA ALA A 59 -11.87 -4.58 -14.29
C ALA A 59 -11.49 -5.44 -15.51
N GLY A 60 -10.76 -6.53 -15.29
CA GLY A 60 -10.43 -7.51 -16.33
C GLY A 60 -11.57 -8.48 -16.66
N TRP A 61 -12.58 -8.58 -15.78
CA TRP A 61 -13.79 -9.39 -16.00
C TRP A 61 -14.88 -8.65 -16.77
N GLU A 62 -14.83 -7.32 -16.84
CA GLU A 62 -15.73 -6.51 -17.66
C GLU A 62 -15.25 -6.35 -19.14
N SER A 63 -14.21 -7.08 -19.54
CA SER A 63 -13.63 -7.05 -20.91
C SER A 63 -14.08 -8.22 -21.78
#